data_AF-A0A812NC76-F1
#
_entry.id   AF-A0A812NC76-F1
#
_cell.length_a   1.000
_cell.length_b   1.000
_cell.length_c   1.000
_cell.angle_alpha   90.00
_cell.angle_beta   90.00
_cell.angle_gamma   90.00
#
_symmetry.space_group_name_H-M   'P 1'
#
loop_
_entity.id
_entity.type
_entity.pdbx_description
1 polymer ?
#
loop_
_entity_poly.entity_id
_entity_poly.type
_entity_poly.pdbx_seq_one_letter_code
_entity_poly.pdbx_strand_id
1 'polypeptide(L)'
;MTDEEPVGPMMARGVGDQACDSSREEFRSEQEAQAPDARASGCWHQYHIKRNAGILVMLMACLGVLSSRKAAGPPPDADLMPRAALRAMQAQSSQDASHEIEVWQSALHTGDRLAPKAPGWFVPDFEYQGIELEVTDVAGQVIEGFGGAFTEASGLVFRKLTPAQQSTFLKDYFSSEGLGYVMGRTHINSCDFSVSSYSFDDVAGDVDLEKFDTTLDRDMKALIPLILAAQAVVRAEGRELKMLASPWSPPSWMKNLAFNPAAGMDHSGSPCLKADMHGVWARYISKWVTSYKAHKIPIWAVTVQNEPENNATWEACLWTAAEEAAFVGQHLGPVLKEEHPEVEVFGFDHNKDHVLAYGRTLLQDGAASKYLSGIAYHWYAGDGFDQLKQLKAEFPKAKMLPSEATWEAYRWTPGTKLSQGDWHFGEGYAHDIIGDLNSGAIAWMDWNLILNETGGPNHVNNVCDAAMQVNFSRGEVYRHPQFYYIGHFSKFFLPGSVHLTSYTRKSPTYQGPPRPYGTCTGQDGLEATAGRTPTGQVVVVVLNCGDTDLEFKLKYAVSAQKFVIPAHAIQTYRFDADAKMSM
;
A
#
# COMPACT_ATOMS: atom_id res chain seq x y z
N MET A 1 16.28 71.54 14.40
CA MET A 1 15.31 71.99 15.40
C MET A 1 13.95 71.65 14.81
N THR A 2 13.50 70.41 15.02
CA THR A 2 12.71 69.94 16.20
C THR A 2 11.25 70.41 16.01
N ASP A 3 10.20 69.57 16.05
CA ASP A 3 9.84 68.48 16.98
C ASP A 3 8.79 67.54 16.30
N GLU A 4 8.91 66.21 16.41
CA GLU A 4 8.28 65.26 17.37
C GLU A 4 6.84 64.78 17.01
N GLU A 5 6.74 63.49 16.61
CA GLU A 5 5.98 62.34 17.18
C GLU A 5 4.65 62.51 17.99
N PRO A 6 3.92 61.42 18.35
CA PRO A 6 3.57 60.13 17.70
C PRO A 6 2.06 59.78 17.93
N VAL A 7 1.61 58.51 17.71
CA VAL A 7 0.64 57.72 18.54
C VAL A 7 0.07 56.51 17.75
N GLY A 8 0.03 55.34 18.39
CA GLY A 8 -0.56 54.07 17.91
C GLY A 8 -2.06 53.87 18.28
N PRO A 9 -2.49 52.66 18.69
CA PRO A 9 -3.22 51.68 17.87
C PRO A 9 -4.68 51.42 18.32
N MET A 10 -5.50 50.71 17.51
CA MET A 10 -6.77 50.13 17.99
C MET A 10 -7.31 48.96 17.14
N MET A 11 -8.13 48.12 17.78
CA MET A 11 -8.47 46.73 17.49
C MET A 11 -9.63 46.46 16.52
N ALA A 12 -9.63 45.23 15.98
CA ALA A 12 -10.70 44.24 15.73
C ALA A 12 -12.16 44.66 15.54
N ARG A 13 -12.80 44.09 14.49
CA ARG A 13 -14.17 43.53 14.49
C ARG A 13 -14.37 42.60 13.29
N GLY A 14 -15.04 41.46 13.50
CA GLY A 14 -15.27 40.40 12.53
C GLY A 14 -16.59 40.51 11.76
N VAL A 15 -16.70 39.66 10.73
CA VAL A 15 -17.86 39.20 9.95
C VAL A 15 -17.36 37.91 9.27
N GLY A 16 -17.98 36.74 9.20
CA GLY A 16 -19.36 36.29 9.35
C GLY A 16 -19.54 35.20 8.28
N ASP A 17 -19.77 33.95 8.70
CA ASP A 17 -20.09 32.79 7.85
C ASP A 17 -21.37 33.04 7.03
N GLN A 18 -21.33 32.75 5.72
CA GLN A 18 -22.44 32.23 4.90
C GLN A 18 -22.04 32.17 3.42
N ALA A 19 -21.97 30.97 2.85
CA ALA A 19 -22.60 30.58 1.58
C ALA A 19 -22.10 29.19 1.12
N CYS A 20 -22.76 28.15 1.60
CA CYS A 20 -22.85 26.84 0.95
C CYS A 20 -24.34 26.58 0.79
N ASP A 21 -24.92 26.89 -0.37
CA ASP A 21 -26.15 26.26 -0.85
C ASP A 21 -26.42 26.67 -2.31
N SER A 22 -26.31 25.72 -3.24
CA SER A 22 -27.08 25.65 -4.50
C SER A 22 -26.51 24.57 -5.43
N SER A 23 -27.02 23.35 -5.29
CA SER A 23 -27.30 22.41 -6.41
C SER A 23 -27.68 21.04 -5.87
N ARG A 24 -28.88 20.95 -5.26
CA ARG A 24 -29.55 19.68 -4.98
C ARG A 24 -31.05 19.82 -5.17
N GLU A 25 -31.45 19.81 -6.43
CA GLU A 25 -32.79 19.62 -6.99
C GLU A 25 -32.47 19.41 -8.49
N GLU A 26 -32.81 18.33 -9.20
CA GLU A 26 -33.96 17.43 -9.22
C GLU A 26 -33.46 16.08 -9.79
N PHE A 27 -34.01 14.95 -9.35
CA PHE A 27 -34.39 13.78 -10.18
C PHE A 27 -34.88 12.67 -9.25
N ARG A 28 -36.20 12.60 -9.09
CA ARG A 28 -36.93 11.48 -8.49
C ARG A 28 -38.25 11.30 -9.26
N SER A 29 -38.72 10.06 -9.30
CA SER A 29 -39.84 9.48 -10.08
C SER A 29 -39.38 8.97 -11.47
N GLU A 30 -39.71 7.76 -11.94
CA GLU A 30 -40.83 6.83 -11.72
C GLU A 30 -40.33 5.36 -11.88
N GLN A 31 -40.62 4.45 -10.95
CA GLN A 31 -41.73 3.47 -10.89
C GLN A 31 -41.36 2.01 -11.27
N GLU A 32 -41.72 1.17 -10.30
CA GLU A 32 -41.95 -0.26 -10.23
C GLU A 32 -42.62 -0.90 -11.47
N ALA A 33 -42.26 -2.13 -11.81
CA ALA A 33 -43.05 -3.33 -11.48
C ALA A 33 -42.62 -4.57 -12.30
N GLN A 34 -42.74 -5.73 -11.64
CA GLN A 34 -43.02 -7.10 -12.15
C GLN A 34 -41.93 -8.15 -11.90
N ALA A 35 -42.17 -8.94 -10.85
CA ALA A 35 -41.84 -10.37 -10.80
C ALA A 35 -42.95 -11.18 -11.50
N PRO A 36 -42.66 -12.43 -11.90
CA PRO A 36 -43.26 -13.52 -11.16
C PRO A 36 -42.36 -14.74 -10.90
N ASP A 37 -42.83 -15.47 -9.91
CA ASP A 37 -42.41 -16.74 -9.32
C ASP A 37 -42.66 -17.95 -10.25
N ALA A 38 -41.77 -18.96 -10.28
CA ALA A 38 -42.12 -20.33 -10.66
C ALA A 38 -41.05 -21.39 -10.29
N ARG A 39 -41.55 -22.48 -9.72
CA ARG A 39 -40.87 -23.63 -9.13
C ARG A 39 -40.28 -24.64 -10.13
N ALA A 40 -39.21 -25.29 -9.67
CA ALA A 40 -38.92 -26.74 -9.65
C ALA A 40 -39.28 -27.65 -10.85
N SER A 41 -38.26 -28.35 -11.35
CA SER A 41 -38.16 -29.76 -11.81
C SER A 41 -37.00 -29.82 -12.83
N GLY A 42 -36.05 -30.74 -12.84
CA GLY A 42 -36.08 -32.16 -12.50
C GLY A 42 -35.87 -32.97 -13.79
N CYS A 43 -34.76 -33.70 -13.85
CA CYS A 43 -34.48 -34.88 -14.71
C CYS A 43 -33.72 -34.74 -16.06
N TRP A 44 -32.50 -35.33 -16.01
CA TRP A 44 -31.89 -36.33 -16.91
C TRP A 44 -31.73 -36.08 -18.42
N HIS A 45 -30.48 -36.15 -18.89
CA HIS A 45 -29.91 -37.08 -19.90
C HIS A 45 -28.39 -36.80 -19.98
N GLN A 46 -27.51 -37.56 -19.33
CA GLN A 46 -26.72 -38.69 -19.89
C GLN A 46 -26.23 -38.47 -21.34
N TYR A 47 -24.90 -38.50 -21.57
CA TYR A 47 -24.23 -39.45 -22.48
C TYR A 47 -22.68 -39.37 -22.41
N HIS A 48 -22.09 -40.55 -22.18
CA HIS A 48 -20.76 -41.10 -22.54
C HIS A 48 -19.39 -40.51 -22.09
N ILE A 49 -18.89 -41.14 -21.01
CA ILE A 49 -17.65 -41.95 -20.89
C ILE A 49 -16.80 -42.13 -22.17
N LYS A 50 -15.51 -41.76 -22.10
CA LYS A 50 -14.40 -42.62 -22.54
C LYS A 50 -13.25 -42.57 -21.52
N ARG A 51 -12.87 -43.76 -21.04
CA ARG A 51 -11.69 -44.06 -20.22
C ARG A 51 -10.42 -43.96 -21.06
N ASN A 52 -9.31 -43.59 -20.43
CA ASN A 52 -8.04 -44.32 -20.58
C ASN A 52 -7.23 -44.20 -19.29
N ALA A 53 -6.90 -45.37 -18.72
CA ALA A 53 -6.00 -45.55 -17.60
C ALA A 53 -4.61 -45.90 -18.16
N GLY A 54 -3.56 -45.34 -17.55
CA GLY A 54 -2.17 -45.72 -17.78
C GLY A 54 -1.44 -45.72 -16.44
N ILE A 55 -1.19 -46.92 -15.92
CA ILE A 55 -0.41 -47.23 -14.72
C ILE A 55 1.08 -47.13 -15.06
N LEU A 56 1.89 -46.54 -14.17
CA LEU A 56 3.29 -46.96 -14.03
C LEU A 56 3.76 -46.85 -12.57
N VAL A 57 4.13 -48.00 -12.02
CA VAL A 57 4.81 -48.23 -10.74
C VAL A 57 6.24 -48.65 -11.07
N MET A 58 7.26 -48.08 -10.42
CA MET A 58 8.59 -48.69 -10.17
C MET A 58 9.30 -47.84 -9.09
N LEU A 59 9.48 -48.32 -7.86
CA LEU A 59 10.46 -49.31 -7.32
C LEU A 59 11.71 -48.62 -6.71
N MET A 60 11.80 -48.74 -5.38
CA MET A 60 13.00 -48.53 -4.57
C MET A 60 14.01 -49.67 -4.73
N ALA A 61 15.27 -49.32 -4.42
CA ALA A 61 16.30 -50.08 -3.68
C ALA A 61 17.58 -50.41 -4.46
N CYS A 62 18.74 -49.99 -3.90
CA CYS A 62 19.78 -50.91 -3.40
C CYS A 62 21.05 -50.22 -2.86
N LEU A 63 21.46 -50.67 -1.66
CA LEU A 63 22.82 -50.98 -1.16
C LEU A 63 23.88 -49.84 -1.10
N GLY A 64 24.64 -49.57 -0.03
CA GLY A 64 25.06 -50.39 1.12
C GLY A 64 26.59 -50.55 1.11
N VAL A 65 27.33 -49.88 2.00
CA VAL A 65 28.71 -50.27 2.40
C VAL A 65 28.91 -49.96 3.89
N LEU A 66 29.33 -51.01 4.62
CA LEU A 66 29.69 -51.05 6.04
C LEU A 66 31.22 -51.14 6.20
N SER A 67 31.65 -50.89 7.45
CA SER A 67 32.98 -51.14 8.07
C SER A 67 33.90 -49.91 8.10
N SER A 68 34.43 -49.45 9.23
CA SER A 68 35.06 -50.24 10.30
C SER A 68 34.97 -49.60 11.70
N ARG A 69 34.74 -50.44 12.72
CA ARG A 69 34.92 -50.14 14.15
C ARG A 69 36.41 -50.07 14.52
N LYS A 70 36.77 -49.16 15.43
CA LYS A 70 37.84 -49.39 16.42
C LYS A 70 37.30 -49.06 17.81
N ALA A 71 37.52 -50.00 18.72
CA ALA A 71 37.10 -49.98 20.10
C ALA A 71 38.05 -49.13 20.98
N ALA A 72 37.47 -48.47 21.98
CA ALA A 72 38.17 -48.02 23.19
C ALA A 72 37.28 -48.38 24.39
N GLY A 73 37.89 -48.93 25.44
CA GLY A 73 37.23 -49.57 26.59
C GLY A 73 36.50 -48.63 27.55
N PRO A 74 35.88 -49.17 28.61
CA PRO A 74 35.00 -48.41 29.49
C PRO A 74 35.80 -47.71 30.62
N PRO A 75 35.38 -46.52 31.08
CA PRO A 75 35.76 -46.02 32.39
C PRO A 75 34.69 -46.40 33.45
N PRO A 76 35.08 -46.43 34.75
CA PRO A 76 34.27 -46.99 35.82
C PRO A 76 33.27 -45.98 36.43
N ASP A 77 32.23 -46.55 37.04
CA ASP A 77 31.35 -46.03 38.09
C ASP A 77 31.02 -44.53 38.10
N ALA A 78 29.79 -44.22 37.69
CA ALA A 78 29.10 -42.99 38.04
C ALA A 78 27.87 -43.32 38.90
N ASP A 79 27.96 -42.85 40.14
CA ASP A 79 26.95 -42.84 41.19
C ASP A 79 25.55 -42.47 40.71
N LEU A 80 24.58 -43.09 41.37
CA LEU A 80 23.15 -42.80 41.34
C LEU A 80 22.88 -41.30 41.52
N MET A 81 22.44 -40.61 40.47
CA MET A 81 21.83 -39.29 40.64
C MET A 81 20.58 -39.40 41.53
N PRO A 82 20.42 -38.54 42.56
CA PRO A 82 19.24 -38.59 43.42
C PRO A 82 17.97 -38.36 42.61
N ARG A 83 16.89 -39.10 42.90
CA ARG A 83 15.56 -38.92 42.27
C ARG A 83 15.02 -37.47 42.32
N ALA A 84 15.59 -36.61 43.17
CA ALA A 84 15.33 -35.18 43.23
C ALA A 84 15.93 -34.40 42.04
N ALA A 85 17.11 -34.78 41.52
CA ALA A 85 17.71 -34.18 40.33
C ALA A 85 16.97 -34.61 39.06
N LEU A 86 16.48 -35.85 39.01
CA LEU A 86 15.61 -36.31 37.91
C LEU A 86 14.25 -35.59 37.94
N ARG A 87 13.69 -35.31 39.13
CA ARG A 87 12.48 -34.49 39.28
C ARG A 87 12.71 -33.00 39.00
N ALA A 88 13.90 -32.46 39.29
CA ALA A 88 14.26 -31.09 38.93
C ALA A 88 14.52 -30.95 37.41
N MET A 89 15.12 -31.95 36.77
CA MET A 89 15.26 -32.02 35.32
C MET A 89 13.91 -32.32 34.63
N GLN A 90 13.00 -33.08 35.24
CA GLN A 90 11.62 -33.26 34.76
C GLN A 90 10.72 -32.04 35.04
N ALA A 91 11.04 -31.24 36.07
CA ALA A 91 10.41 -29.94 36.32
C ALA A 91 10.98 -28.83 35.40
N GLN A 92 12.23 -28.96 34.95
CA GLN A 92 12.81 -28.11 33.89
C GLN A 92 12.46 -28.59 32.48
N SER A 93 12.08 -29.86 32.30
CA SER A 93 11.58 -30.40 31.02
C SER A 93 10.04 -30.44 30.95
N SER A 94 9.34 -29.77 31.88
CA SER A 94 7.90 -29.45 31.76
C SER A 94 7.66 -27.97 31.48
N GLN A 95 8.72 -27.25 31.09
CA GLN A 95 8.68 -25.98 30.37
C GLN A 95 8.56 -26.20 28.84
N ASP A 96 7.95 -27.32 28.43
CA ASP A 96 7.67 -27.60 27.02
C ASP A 96 6.48 -26.74 26.57
N ALA A 97 6.77 -25.88 25.58
CA ALA A 97 5.86 -25.12 24.73
C ALA A 97 5.25 -23.79 25.26
N SER A 98 6.02 -22.94 25.95
CA SER A 98 5.68 -21.49 25.94
C SER A 98 6.14 -20.90 24.60
N HIS A 99 5.22 -20.76 23.65
CA HIS A 99 5.53 -20.15 22.35
C HIS A 99 5.75 -18.64 22.54
N GLU A 100 6.98 -18.21 22.32
CA GLU A 100 7.42 -16.83 22.43
C GLU A 100 6.71 -15.93 21.41
N ILE A 101 6.38 -14.71 21.82
CA ILE A 101 5.79 -13.66 21.00
C ILE A 101 6.76 -12.49 21.00
N GLU A 102 7.41 -12.24 19.87
CA GLU A 102 8.26 -11.07 19.69
C GLU A 102 7.40 -9.81 19.53
N VAL A 103 7.84 -8.67 20.09
CA VAL A 103 7.07 -7.42 20.11
C VAL A 103 7.94 -6.25 19.66
N TRP A 104 7.42 -5.40 18.77
CA TRP A 104 7.99 -4.12 18.37
C TRP A 104 7.02 -2.99 18.64
N GLN A 105 7.51 -1.79 18.95
CA GLN A 105 6.69 -0.63 19.28
C GLN A 105 7.21 0.66 18.65
N SER A 106 6.29 1.51 18.21
CA SER A 106 6.50 2.95 18.08
C SER A 106 5.45 3.66 18.94
N ALA A 107 5.86 4.58 19.81
CA ALA A 107 4.95 5.30 20.69
C ALA A 107 5.38 6.76 20.89
N LEU A 108 4.41 7.66 20.95
CA LEU A 108 4.64 9.11 21.00
C LEU A 108 5.50 9.51 22.21
N HIS A 109 5.17 8.96 23.38
CA HIS A 109 5.68 9.42 24.67
C HIS A 109 6.86 8.62 25.23
N THR A 110 7.37 7.61 24.51
CA THR A 110 8.45 6.74 25.00
C THR A 110 9.78 6.90 24.26
N GLY A 111 9.77 7.59 23.10
CA GLY A 111 10.90 7.63 22.18
C GLY A 111 11.11 6.36 21.36
N ASP A 112 10.28 5.33 21.56
CA ASP A 112 10.34 4.10 20.78
C ASP A 112 9.98 4.37 19.30
N ARG A 113 10.79 3.83 18.40
CA ARG A 113 10.64 3.95 16.94
C ARG A 113 10.98 2.59 16.31
N LEU A 114 9.95 1.80 16.04
CA LEU A 114 10.06 0.39 15.63
C LEU A 114 10.98 -0.41 16.58
N ALA A 115 10.95 -0.08 17.88
CA ALA A 115 11.88 -0.59 18.86
C ALA A 115 11.44 -1.97 19.38
N PRO A 116 12.35 -2.97 19.48
CA PRO A 116 12.01 -4.26 20.07
C PRO A 116 11.71 -4.09 21.57
N LYS A 117 10.68 -4.79 22.05
CA LYS A 117 10.26 -4.81 23.45
C LYS A 117 10.50 -6.19 24.07
N ALA A 118 10.26 -6.31 25.37
CA ALA A 118 10.27 -7.60 26.02
C ALA A 118 9.24 -8.53 25.35
N PRO A 119 9.59 -9.78 25.04
CA PRO A 119 8.65 -10.70 24.42
C PRO A 119 7.50 -11.06 25.37
N GLY A 120 6.41 -11.55 24.80
CA GLY A 120 5.34 -12.23 25.52
C GLY A 120 5.45 -13.75 25.35
N TRP A 121 4.61 -14.49 26.07
CA TRP A 121 4.53 -15.95 25.94
C TRP A 121 3.08 -16.37 25.94
N PHE A 122 2.70 -17.22 24.99
CA PHE A 122 1.38 -17.80 25.00
C PHE A 122 1.17 -18.70 26.22
N VAL A 123 -0.02 -18.60 26.79
CA VAL A 123 -0.58 -19.53 27.78
C VAL A 123 -1.89 -20.12 27.21
N PRO A 124 -2.46 -21.19 27.80
CA PRO A 124 -3.80 -21.63 27.45
C PRO A 124 -4.81 -20.47 27.55
N ASP A 125 -5.76 -20.42 26.61
CA ASP A 125 -6.79 -19.37 26.57
C ASP A 125 -7.51 -19.25 27.92
N PHE A 126 -7.81 -18.01 28.29
CA PHE A 126 -8.35 -17.64 29.59
C PHE A 126 -9.51 -16.65 29.44
N GLU A 127 -10.42 -16.70 30.40
CA GLU A 127 -11.53 -15.75 30.49
C GLU A 127 -10.99 -14.33 30.70
N TYR A 128 -11.39 -13.41 29.81
CA TYR A 128 -10.98 -12.01 29.87
C TYR A 128 -12.16 -11.09 29.58
N GLN A 129 -12.34 -10.10 30.46
CA GLN A 129 -13.47 -9.18 30.39
C GLN A 129 -13.18 -7.91 29.56
N GLY A 130 -11.90 -7.60 29.29
CA GLY A 130 -11.49 -6.46 28.48
C GLY A 130 -11.47 -6.75 26.97
N ILE A 131 -10.75 -5.92 26.23
CA ILE A 131 -10.62 -6.01 24.77
C ILE A 131 -10.00 -7.36 24.36
N GLU A 132 -10.62 -8.07 23.43
CA GLU A 132 -10.11 -9.33 22.89
C GLU A 132 -9.82 -9.17 21.40
N LEU A 133 -8.59 -9.45 20.99
CA LEU A 133 -8.17 -9.56 19.60
C LEU A 133 -7.96 -11.05 19.27
N GLU A 134 -8.85 -11.62 18.47
CA GLU A 134 -8.75 -13.01 17.99
C GLU A 134 -8.23 -13.04 16.55
N VAL A 135 -7.13 -13.75 16.31
CA VAL A 135 -6.59 -14.04 14.97
C VAL A 135 -6.93 -15.48 14.61
N THR A 136 -7.42 -15.69 13.39
CA THR A 136 -7.83 -17.00 12.89
C THR A 136 -6.92 -17.51 11.77
N ASP A 137 -7.09 -18.77 11.38
CA ASP A 137 -6.43 -19.36 10.20
C ASP A 137 -7.18 -19.09 8.88
N VAL A 138 -8.24 -18.28 8.89
CA VAL A 138 -9.01 -17.95 7.69
C VAL A 138 -8.19 -17.01 6.81
N ALA A 139 -7.68 -17.55 5.70
CA ALA A 139 -6.83 -16.87 4.75
C ALA A 139 -7.63 -15.93 3.82
N GLY A 140 -7.09 -14.73 3.64
CA GLY A 140 -7.53 -13.73 2.65
C GLY A 140 -6.60 -13.69 1.43
N GLN A 141 -6.32 -12.47 0.99
CA GLN A 141 -5.44 -12.18 -0.15
C GLN A 141 -3.95 -12.39 0.16
N VAL A 142 -3.15 -12.58 -0.89
CA VAL A 142 -1.70 -12.52 -0.81
C VAL A 142 -1.25 -11.06 -0.86
N ILE A 143 -0.39 -10.67 0.07
CA ILE A 143 0.26 -9.38 0.14
C ILE A 143 1.50 -9.42 -0.76
N GLU A 144 1.49 -8.60 -1.80
CA GLU A 144 2.57 -8.43 -2.77
C GLU A 144 3.68 -7.52 -2.26
N GLY A 145 3.37 -6.55 -1.40
CA GLY A 145 4.37 -5.73 -0.71
C GLY A 145 3.95 -4.30 -0.44
N PHE A 146 4.93 -3.49 -0.08
CA PHE A 146 4.79 -2.08 0.28
C PHE A 146 5.82 -1.25 -0.49
N GLY A 147 5.50 0.01 -0.73
CA GLY A 147 6.30 0.87 -1.58
C GLY A 147 6.07 2.36 -1.38
N GLY A 148 6.67 3.13 -2.29
CA GLY A 148 6.45 4.56 -2.42
C GLY A 148 6.70 5.06 -3.84
N ALA A 149 6.36 6.30 -4.12
CA ALA A 149 6.49 6.91 -5.43
C ALA A 149 7.88 7.49 -5.70
N PHE A 150 8.44 7.04 -6.81
CA PHE A 150 9.58 7.60 -7.51
C PHE A 150 9.07 8.73 -8.40
N THR A 151 9.07 9.94 -7.84
CA THR A 151 8.75 11.19 -8.54
C THR A 151 10.01 11.94 -8.97
N GLU A 152 9.92 12.84 -9.95
CA GLU A 152 11.04 13.72 -10.33
C GLU A 152 11.53 14.52 -9.10
N ALA A 153 10.63 15.02 -8.24
CA ALA A 153 10.97 15.65 -6.97
C ALA A 153 11.86 14.76 -6.09
N SER A 154 11.44 13.52 -5.84
CA SER A 154 12.21 12.56 -5.04
C SER A 154 13.59 12.30 -5.65
N GLY A 155 13.66 12.13 -6.98
CA GLY A 155 14.93 11.95 -7.69
C GLY A 155 15.87 13.17 -7.56
N LEU A 156 15.33 14.38 -7.67
CA LEU A 156 16.10 15.62 -7.55
C LEU A 156 16.61 15.86 -6.12
N VAL A 157 15.79 15.56 -5.11
CA VAL A 157 16.18 15.64 -3.70
C VAL A 157 17.25 14.60 -3.39
N PHE A 158 17.03 13.34 -3.79
CA PHE A 158 18.01 12.26 -3.62
C PHE A 158 19.37 12.59 -4.24
N ARG A 159 19.39 13.14 -5.46
CA ARG A 159 20.64 13.48 -6.16
C ARG A 159 21.46 14.56 -5.44
N LYS A 160 20.82 15.42 -4.64
CA LYS A 160 21.49 16.47 -3.86
C LYS A 160 22.06 15.98 -2.52
N LEU A 161 21.67 14.79 -2.07
CA LEU A 161 22.21 14.17 -0.87
C LEU A 161 23.70 13.84 -1.05
N THR A 162 24.44 13.82 0.06
CA THR A 162 25.81 13.27 0.06
C THR A 162 25.78 11.76 -0.22
N PRO A 163 26.88 11.15 -0.72
CA PRO A 163 26.92 9.70 -0.96
C PRO A 163 26.59 8.86 0.27
N ALA A 164 26.98 9.31 1.47
CA ALA A 164 26.64 8.64 2.72
C ALA A 164 25.13 8.71 3.01
N GLN A 165 24.51 9.88 2.83
CA GLN A 165 23.06 10.04 3.00
C GLN A 165 22.27 9.26 1.95
N GLN A 166 22.73 9.22 0.69
CA GLN A 166 22.11 8.38 -0.35
C GLN A 166 22.12 6.91 0.04
N SER A 167 23.27 6.41 0.52
CA SER A 167 23.41 5.02 0.99
C SER A 167 22.47 4.73 2.17
N THR A 168 22.41 5.62 3.15
CA THR A 168 21.48 5.49 4.29
C THR A 168 20.03 5.51 3.84
N PHE A 169 19.62 6.46 3.00
CA PHE A 169 18.27 6.55 2.46
C PHE A 169 17.86 5.27 1.72
N LEU A 170 18.72 4.75 0.84
CA LEU A 170 18.43 3.53 0.10
C LEU A 170 18.32 2.31 1.03
N LYS A 171 19.17 2.21 2.05
CA LYS A 171 19.08 1.15 3.05
C LYS A 171 17.81 1.26 3.89
N ASP A 172 17.48 2.47 4.33
CA ASP A 172 16.30 2.75 5.15
C ASP A 172 15.02 2.27 4.47
N TYR A 173 14.82 2.56 3.19
CA TYR A 173 13.62 2.12 2.48
C TYR A 173 13.72 0.68 1.99
N PHE A 174 14.82 0.31 1.34
CA PHE A 174 14.83 -0.86 0.46
C PHE A 174 15.55 -2.07 1.03
N SER A 175 16.39 -1.93 2.06
CA SER A 175 17.07 -3.10 2.66
C SER A 175 16.18 -3.83 3.67
N SER A 176 16.52 -5.09 3.94
CA SER A 176 15.90 -5.91 4.99
C SER A 176 16.15 -5.38 6.41
N GLU A 177 17.22 -4.60 6.61
CA GLU A 177 17.48 -3.87 7.87
C GLU A 177 16.55 -2.66 8.02
N GLY A 178 16.12 -2.04 6.92
CA GLY A 178 15.16 -0.94 6.87
C GLY A 178 13.68 -1.38 6.78
N LEU A 179 12.89 -0.69 5.95
CA LEU A 179 11.47 -0.98 5.71
C LEU A 179 11.26 -2.17 4.75
N GLY A 180 12.28 -2.54 3.98
CA GLY A 180 12.18 -3.68 3.07
C GLY A 180 11.21 -3.46 1.90
N TYR A 181 11.04 -2.23 1.41
CA TYR A 181 10.20 -1.95 0.23
C TYR A 181 10.58 -2.81 -0.97
N VAL A 182 9.55 -3.32 -1.65
CA VAL A 182 9.65 -4.11 -2.89
C VAL A 182 8.72 -3.61 -3.99
N MET A 183 8.03 -2.50 -3.75
CA MET A 183 7.17 -1.87 -4.74
C MET A 183 7.57 -0.41 -4.92
N GLY A 184 7.34 0.11 -6.12
CA GLY A 184 7.51 1.51 -6.45
C GLY A 184 6.44 1.97 -7.41
N ARG A 185 5.99 3.21 -7.27
CA ARG A 185 5.14 3.89 -8.27
C ARG A 185 5.97 4.93 -9.01
N THR A 186 5.73 5.13 -10.31
CA THR A 186 6.34 6.22 -11.07
C THR A 186 5.34 6.82 -12.04
N HIS A 187 5.70 7.94 -12.66
CA HIS A 187 4.81 8.68 -13.54
C HIS A 187 5.22 8.53 -15.01
N ILE A 188 4.22 8.33 -15.88
CA ILE A 188 4.38 8.45 -17.32
C ILE A 188 4.18 9.92 -17.66
N ASN A 189 5.16 10.53 -18.32
CA ASN A 189 5.26 11.99 -18.54
C ASN A 189 5.51 12.74 -17.23
N SER A 190 5.14 14.02 -17.13
CA SER A 190 5.19 14.78 -15.87
C SER A 190 3.99 14.51 -14.95
N CYS A 191 4.17 14.89 -13.69
CA CYS A 191 3.14 15.04 -12.65
C CYS A 191 3.36 16.37 -11.92
N ASP A 192 2.50 16.70 -10.94
CA ASP A 192 2.65 17.90 -10.10
C ASP A 192 4.01 17.99 -9.38
N PHE A 193 4.53 16.85 -8.91
CA PHE A 193 5.88 16.69 -8.34
C PHE A 193 7.00 16.60 -9.39
N SER A 194 6.75 17.10 -10.61
CA SER A 194 7.78 17.49 -11.58
C SER A 194 8.10 18.98 -11.46
N VAL A 195 9.23 19.42 -12.02
CA VAL A 195 9.62 20.85 -12.01
C VAL A 195 9.03 21.65 -13.17
N SER A 196 8.37 20.97 -14.11
CA SER A 196 7.64 21.54 -15.25
C SER A 196 6.83 20.43 -15.92
N SER A 197 5.77 20.78 -16.65
CA SER A 197 5.12 19.82 -17.54
C SER A 197 6.03 19.37 -18.68
N TYR A 198 6.00 18.09 -19.02
CA TYR A 198 6.70 17.49 -20.16
C TYR A 198 6.03 16.20 -20.59
N SER A 199 6.18 15.82 -21.86
CA SER A 199 5.89 14.47 -22.34
C SER A 199 7.08 13.91 -23.11
N PHE A 200 7.00 12.64 -23.51
CA PHE A 200 7.99 12.01 -24.39
C PHE A 200 7.67 12.22 -25.86
N ASP A 201 6.55 12.87 -26.21
CA ASP A 201 6.26 13.24 -27.60
C ASP A 201 5.50 14.58 -27.66
N ASP A 202 6.25 15.67 -27.71
CA ASP A 202 5.69 17.02 -27.78
C ASP A 202 5.47 17.51 -29.22
N VAL A 203 5.70 16.65 -30.24
CA VAL A 203 5.51 17.03 -31.65
C VAL A 203 4.05 16.84 -32.05
N ALA A 204 3.32 17.96 -32.16
CA ALA A 204 1.92 17.94 -32.51
C ALA A 204 1.64 17.20 -33.83
N GLY A 205 0.74 16.21 -33.78
CA GLY A 205 0.31 15.43 -34.93
C GLY A 205 1.19 14.22 -35.25
N ASP A 206 2.14 13.87 -34.38
CA ASP A 206 2.95 12.65 -34.52
C ASP A 206 2.17 11.37 -34.17
N VAL A 207 1.14 11.07 -34.94
CA VAL A 207 0.24 9.92 -34.71
C VAL A 207 0.93 8.56 -34.86
N ASP A 208 2.08 8.54 -35.54
CA ASP A 208 2.93 7.37 -35.74
C ASP A 208 4.04 7.27 -34.65
N LEU A 209 4.12 8.26 -33.75
CA LEU A 209 5.08 8.34 -32.63
C LEU A 209 6.54 8.27 -33.09
N GLU A 210 6.88 8.80 -34.26
CA GLU A 210 8.24 8.79 -34.81
C GLU A 210 9.23 9.68 -34.01
N LYS A 211 8.71 10.67 -33.29
CA LYS A 211 9.42 11.67 -32.50
C LYS A 211 9.40 11.38 -31.01
N PHE A 212 8.72 10.31 -30.59
CA PHE A 212 8.76 9.82 -29.21
C PHE A 212 10.21 9.66 -28.74
N ASP A 213 10.56 10.31 -27.64
CA ASP A 213 11.85 10.24 -26.98
C ASP A 213 12.03 8.87 -26.29
N THR A 214 12.65 7.94 -27.02
CA THR A 214 13.03 6.62 -26.50
C THR A 214 14.28 6.63 -25.62
N THR A 215 15.06 7.71 -25.58
CA THR A 215 16.23 7.84 -24.70
C THR A 215 15.85 8.29 -23.30
N LEU A 216 14.60 8.73 -23.11
CA LEU A 216 14.04 9.15 -21.83
C LEU A 216 14.90 10.25 -21.18
N ASP A 217 15.33 11.23 -21.99
CA ASP A 217 16.35 12.21 -21.61
C ASP A 217 15.96 13.01 -20.37
N ARG A 218 14.65 13.22 -20.15
CA ARG A 218 14.14 13.89 -18.95
C ARG A 218 14.34 13.02 -17.70
N ASP A 219 13.87 11.79 -17.73
CA ASP A 219 13.89 10.89 -16.57
C ASP A 219 15.31 10.42 -16.22
N MET A 220 16.19 10.30 -17.21
CA MET A 220 17.61 9.98 -17.03
C MET A 220 18.36 10.97 -16.13
N LYS A 221 17.84 12.19 -15.95
CA LYS A 221 18.49 13.21 -15.11
C LYS A 221 18.40 12.92 -13.61
N ALA A 222 17.33 12.26 -13.15
CA ALA A 222 17.07 12.11 -11.72
C ALA A 222 16.23 10.88 -11.35
N LEU A 223 15.21 10.57 -12.15
CA LEU A 223 14.23 9.53 -11.86
C LEU A 223 14.81 8.12 -12.04
N ILE A 224 15.33 7.83 -13.24
CA ILE A 224 15.93 6.52 -13.56
C ILE A 224 17.13 6.20 -12.64
N PRO A 225 18.07 7.13 -12.36
CA PRO A 225 19.14 6.88 -11.39
C PRO A 225 18.64 6.46 -10.00
N LEU A 226 17.58 7.09 -9.49
CA LEU A 226 16.99 6.73 -8.20
C LEU A 226 16.37 5.32 -8.25
N ILE A 227 15.59 5.01 -9.30
CA ILE A 227 14.97 3.68 -9.48
C ILE A 227 16.05 2.59 -9.54
N LEU A 228 17.09 2.77 -10.37
CA LEU A 228 18.16 1.78 -10.51
C LEU A 228 18.95 1.59 -9.21
N ALA A 229 19.16 2.66 -8.43
CA ALA A 229 19.82 2.57 -7.13
C ALA A 229 18.99 1.77 -6.11
N ALA A 230 17.66 1.98 -6.07
CA ALA A 230 16.75 1.19 -5.25
C ALA A 230 16.73 -0.28 -5.68
N GLN A 231 16.62 -0.54 -7.00
CA GLN A 231 16.66 -1.89 -7.57
C GLN A 231 17.95 -2.63 -7.21
N ALA A 232 19.10 -1.93 -7.17
CA ALA A 232 20.36 -2.54 -6.79
C ALA A 232 20.36 -3.05 -5.35
N VAL A 233 19.79 -2.30 -4.40
CA VAL A 233 19.65 -2.73 -3.00
C VAL A 233 18.70 -3.93 -2.89
N VAL A 234 17.54 -3.86 -3.52
CA VAL A 234 16.54 -4.93 -3.48
C VAL A 234 17.09 -6.23 -4.11
N ARG A 235 17.77 -6.13 -5.26
CA ARG A 235 18.38 -7.29 -5.95
C ARG A 235 19.56 -7.89 -5.18
N ALA A 236 20.33 -7.06 -4.47
CA ALA A 236 21.45 -7.55 -3.65
C ALA A 236 20.99 -8.50 -2.53
N GLU A 237 19.71 -8.40 -2.12
CA GLU A 237 19.09 -9.30 -1.14
C GLU A 237 18.21 -10.39 -1.78
N GLY A 238 18.35 -10.61 -3.10
CA GLY A 238 17.60 -11.65 -3.81
C GLY A 238 16.10 -11.36 -3.97
N ARG A 239 15.69 -10.09 -3.85
CA ARG A 239 14.31 -9.64 -4.05
C ARG A 239 14.16 -8.89 -5.38
N GLU A 240 12.93 -8.58 -5.75
CA GLU A 240 12.59 -7.80 -6.95
C GLU A 240 11.80 -6.55 -6.56
N LEU A 241 12.10 -5.41 -7.20
CA LEU A 241 11.33 -4.17 -7.08
C LEU A 241 10.30 -4.12 -8.21
N LYS A 242 9.01 -4.25 -7.87
CA LYS A 242 7.88 -4.13 -8.81
C LYS A 242 7.54 -2.66 -9.04
N MET A 243 7.59 -2.22 -10.29
CA MET A 243 7.27 -0.84 -10.66
C MET A 243 5.86 -0.72 -11.24
N LEU A 244 4.99 0.05 -10.59
CA LEU A 244 3.73 0.56 -11.11
C LEU A 244 3.99 1.89 -11.85
N ALA A 245 3.36 2.10 -13.00
CA ALA A 245 3.40 3.38 -13.70
C ALA A 245 2.00 3.94 -13.99
N SER A 246 1.81 5.23 -13.75
CA SER A 246 0.53 5.91 -13.96
C SER A 246 0.75 7.16 -14.81
N PRO A 247 -0.04 7.41 -15.87
CA PRO A 247 -0.01 8.70 -16.56
C PRO A 247 -0.88 9.72 -15.80
N TRP A 248 -0.36 10.93 -15.60
CA TRP A 248 -1.19 12.07 -15.15
C TRP A 248 -1.91 12.73 -16.33
N SER A 249 -1.24 12.78 -17.48
CA SER A 249 -1.82 13.40 -18.67
C SER A 249 -1.16 12.89 -19.96
N PRO A 250 -1.93 12.70 -21.04
CA PRO A 250 -1.37 12.55 -22.37
C PRO A 250 -0.74 13.86 -22.86
N PRO A 251 0.11 13.83 -23.91
CA PRO A 251 0.60 15.04 -24.55
C PRO A 251 -0.55 15.99 -24.91
N SER A 252 -0.32 17.30 -24.77
CA SER A 252 -1.37 18.31 -24.96
C SER A 252 -2.05 18.24 -26.34
N TRP A 253 -1.29 17.89 -27.38
CA TRP A 253 -1.82 17.74 -28.74
C TRP A 253 -2.73 16.52 -28.94
N MET A 254 -2.77 15.56 -28.02
CA MET A 254 -3.72 14.45 -28.02
C MET A 254 -5.05 14.81 -27.32
N LYS A 255 -5.04 15.85 -26.48
CA LYS A 255 -6.19 16.25 -25.66
C LYS A 255 -7.22 17.03 -26.46
N ASN A 256 -8.47 16.89 -26.06
CA ASN A 256 -9.59 17.69 -26.51
C ASN A 256 -9.64 19.01 -25.74
N LEU A 257 -8.94 20.01 -26.26
CA LEU A 257 -8.83 21.34 -25.65
C LEU A 257 -9.99 22.28 -26.04
N ALA A 258 -11.03 21.78 -26.72
CA ALA A 258 -12.15 22.61 -27.16
C ALA A 258 -12.91 23.26 -25.99
N PHE A 259 -12.96 22.58 -24.84
CA PHE A 259 -13.65 23.04 -23.64
C PHE A 259 -12.78 23.90 -22.70
N ASN A 260 -11.45 23.83 -22.87
CA ASN A 260 -10.51 24.70 -22.19
C ASN A 260 -9.30 24.98 -23.11
N PRO A 261 -9.39 25.97 -24.02
CA PRO A 261 -8.32 26.26 -24.97
C PRO A 261 -7.01 26.75 -24.33
N ALA A 262 -7.05 27.13 -23.06
CA ALA A 262 -5.87 27.54 -22.29
C ALA A 262 -5.17 26.35 -21.61
N ALA A 263 -5.79 25.16 -21.59
CA ALA A 263 -5.20 23.96 -21.03
C ALA A 263 -4.11 23.39 -21.94
N GLY A 264 -3.04 22.89 -21.34
CA GLY A 264 -2.04 22.05 -21.99
C GLY A 264 -2.17 20.62 -21.48
N MET A 265 -1.09 20.11 -20.91
CA MET A 265 -1.14 18.85 -20.16
C MET A 265 -1.89 19.03 -18.84
N ASP A 266 -1.86 20.22 -18.28
CA ASP A 266 -2.65 20.66 -17.14
C ASP A 266 -4.15 20.77 -17.48
N HIS A 267 -5.00 20.72 -16.44
CA HIS A 267 -6.46 20.75 -16.56
C HIS A 267 -7.02 19.67 -17.48
N SER A 268 -8.34 19.54 -17.58
CA SER A 268 -8.94 18.60 -18.51
C SER A 268 -10.36 18.96 -18.90
N GLY A 269 -10.72 18.63 -20.13
CA GLY A 269 -12.11 18.55 -20.56
C GLY A 269 -12.64 17.11 -20.39
N SER A 270 -13.96 16.94 -20.49
CA SER A 270 -14.59 15.62 -20.56
C SER A 270 -15.40 15.54 -21.85
N PRO A 271 -15.04 14.67 -22.83
CA PRO A 271 -13.92 13.72 -22.79
C PRO A 271 -12.55 14.41 -22.86
N CYS A 272 -11.54 13.81 -22.21
CA CYS A 272 -10.17 14.33 -22.21
C CYS A 272 -9.46 14.14 -23.55
N LEU A 273 -9.50 12.94 -24.15
CA LEU A 273 -8.84 12.65 -25.42
C LEU A 273 -9.68 13.07 -26.62
N LYS A 274 -9.03 13.46 -27.71
CA LYS A 274 -9.69 13.51 -29.02
C LYS A 274 -10.06 12.09 -29.46
N ALA A 275 -11.19 11.96 -30.16
CA ALA A 275 -11.74 10.65 -30.55
C ALA A 275 -10.73 9.77 -31.32
N ASP A 276 -9.94 10.36 -32.21
CA ASP A 276 -8.94 9.69 -33.04
C ASP A 276 -7.62 9.37 -32.31
N MET A 277 -7.45 9.80 -31.06
CA MET A 277 -6.19 9.66 -30.32
C MET A 277 -6.14 8.44 -29.38
N HIS A 278 -7.26 7.76 -29.10
CA HIS A 278 -7.28 6.60 -28.21
C HIS A 278 -6.28 5.51 -28.65
N GLY A 279 -6.27 5.14 -29.92
CA GLY A 279 -5.32 4.16 -30.44
C GLY A 279 -3.85 4.63 -30.38
N VAL A 280 -3.61 5.93 -30.59
CA VAL A 280 -2.27 6.52 -30.50
C VAL A 280 -1.78 6.51 -29.04
N TRP A 281 -2.65 6.87 -28.09
CA TRP A 281 -2.35 6.90 -26.67
C TRP A 281 -2.04 5.50 -26.10
N ALA A 282 -2.77 4.47 -26.53
CA ALA A 282 -2.45 3.08 -26.17
C ALA A 282 -1.04 2.67 -26.66
N ARG A 283 -0.68 2.99 -27.91
CA ARG A 283 0.68 2.74 -28.43
C ARG A 283 1.74 3.57 -27.73
N TYR A 284 1.41 4.78 -27.31
CA TYR A 284 2.30 5.64 -26.52
C TYR A 284 2.67 4.98 -25.20
N ILE A 285 1.68 4.50 -24.43
CA ILE A 285 1.92 3.80 -23.17
C ILE A 285 2.78 2.54 -23.40
N SER A 286 2.48 1.76 -24.44
CA SER A 286 3.30 0.59 -24.81
C SER A 286 4.75 0.95 -25.15
N LYS A 287 4.95 2.01 -25.94
CA LYS A 287 6.29 2.50 -26.31
C LYS A 287 7.05 3.01 -25.08
N TRP A 288 6.39 3.64 -24.12
CA TRP A 288 6.98 4.04 -22.85
C TRP A 288 7.44 2.82 -22.02
N VAL A 289 6.58 1.79 -21.90
CA VAL A 289 6.92 0.52 -21.23
C VAL A 289 8.15 -0.13 -21.87
N THR A 290 8.19 -0.19 -23.21
CA THR A 290 9.35 -0.67 -23.98
C THR A 290 10.62 0.12 -23.66
N SER A 291 10.54 1.45 -23.65
CA SER A 291 11.70 2.33 -23.36
C SER A 291 12.24 2.14 -21.95
N TYR A 292 11.37 2.04 -20.94
CA TYR A 292 11.77 1.78 -19.55
C TYR A 292 12.42 0.40 -19.39
N LYS A 293 11.86 -0.63 -20.04
CA LYS A 293 12.45 -1.98 -20.08
C LYS A 293 13.83 -1.99 -20.72
N ALA A 294 14.05 -1.21 -21.79
CA ALA A 294 15.36 -1.05 -22.42
C ALA A 294 16.41 -0.46 -21.44
N HIS A 295 15.97 0.43 -20.54
CA HIS A 295 16.75 1.00 -19.44
C HIS A 295 16.82 0.11 -18.18
N LYS A 296 16.50 -1.18 -18.30
CA LYS A 296 16.58 -2.20 -17.24
C LYS A 296 15.59 -2.03 -16.09
N ILE A 297 14.51 -1.28 -16.33
CA ILE A 297 13.40 -1.09 -15.41
C ILE A 297 12.16 -1.77 -16.01
N PRO A 298 11.96 -3.08 -15.78
CA PRO A 298 10.72 -3.72 -16.16
C PRO A 298 9.55 -3.12 -15.37
N ILE A 299 8.43 -2.90 -16.06
CA ILE A 299 7.20 -2.41 -15.45
C ILE A 299 6.36 -3.62 -15.06
N TRP A 300 5.91 -3.65 -13.80
CA TRP A 300 5.02 -4.70 -13.30
C TRP A 300 3.57 -4.42 -13.72
N ALA A 301 3.14 -3.17 -13.57
CA ALA A 301 1.77 -2.78 -13.83
C ALA A 301 1.68 -1.34 -14.33
N VAL A 302 0.58 -1.03 -15.01
CA VAL A 302 0.16 0.34 -15.28
C VAL A 302 -1.23 0.61 -14.71
N THR A 303 -1.48 1.84 -14.26
CA THR A 303 -2.86 2.33 -14.15
C THR A 303 -3.26 3.04 -15.44
N VAL A 304 -4.55 3.03 -15.77
CA VAL A 304 -5.04 3.66 -17.02
C VAL A 304 -4.82 5.17 -17.01
N GLN A 305 -5.07 5.80 -15.87
CA GLN A 305 -5.01 7.23 -15.65
C GLN A 305 -4.90 7.49 -14.15
N ASN A 306 -4.01 8.39 -13.72
CA ASN A 306 -4.03 8.92 -12.36
C ASN A 306 -5.26 9.83 -12.17
N GLU A 307 -6.06 9.57 -11.14
CA GLU A 307 -7.19 10.40 -10.74
C GLU A 307 -8.12 10.84 -11.89
N PRO A 308 -8.73 9.89 -12.63
CA PRO A 308 -9.58 10.16 -13.79
C PRO A 308 -10.82 11.04 -13.53
N GLU A 309 -11.15 11.34 -12.27
CA GLU A 309 -12.25 12.24 -11.93
C GLU A 309 -11.77 13.62 -11.43
N ASN A 310 -10.45 13.88 -11.46
CA ASN A 310 -9.86 15.12 -10.97
C ASN A 310 -9.46 16.05 -12.13
N ASN A 311 -10.12 17.20 -12.24
CA ASN A 311 -9.73 18.29 -13.14
C ASN A 311 -8.73 19.23 -12.43
N ALA A 312 -7.51 18.76 -12.23
CA ALA A 312 -6.51 19.47 -11.46
C ALA A 312 -5.91 20.68 -12.20
N THR A 313 -5.23 21.58 -11.46
CA THR A 313 -4.44 22.70 -12.03
C THR A 313 -3.05 22.28 -12.51
N TRP A 314 -2.73 21.00 -12.39
CA TRP A 314 -1.55 20.33 -12.94
C TRP A 314 -2.02 19.26 -13.93
N GLU A 315 -1.10 18.39 -14.36
CA GLU A 315 -1.37 17.32 -15.31
C GLU A 315 -2.62 16.51 -14.94
N ALA A 316 -3.62 16.55 -15.83
CA ALA A 316 -4.91 15.89 -15.61
C ALA A 316 -5.52 15.39 -16.92
N CYS A 317 -6.29 14.31 -16.83
CA CYS A 317 -7.08 13.78 -17.92
C CYS A 317 -8.34 13.10 -17.38
N LEU A 318 -9.51 13.70 -17.63
CA LEU A 318 -10.79 13.17 -17.15
C LEU A 318 -11.27 11.98 -17.96
N TRP A 319 -11.74 10.95 -17.27
CA TRP A 319 -12.40 9.78 -17.82
C TRP A 319 -13.64 9.43 -17.00
N THR A 320 -14.77 9.28 -17.67
CA THR A 320 -15.88 8.53 -17.08
C THR A 320 -15.54 7.04 -17.05
N ALA A 321 -16.13 6.29 -16.12
CA ALA A 321 -15.87 4.85 -16.00
C ALA A 321 -16.19 4.06 -17.30
N ALA A 322 -17.19 4.50 -18.06
CA ALA A 322 -17.52 3.89 -19.35
C ALA A 322 -16.48 4.17 -20.44
N GLU A 323 -15.91 5.39 -20.47
CA GLU A 323 -14.83 5.75 -21.39
C GLU A 323 -13.54 4.99 -21.06
N GLU A 324 -13.20 4.87 -19.77
CA GLU A 324 -12.03 4.10 -19.33
C GLU A 324 -12.20 2.61 -19.68
N ALA A 325 -13.38 2.01 -19.43
CA ALA A 325 -13.68 0.64 -19.85
C ALA A 325 -13.54 0.46 -21.37
N ALA A 326 -14.09 1.38 -22.17
CA ALA A 326 -13.99 1.33 -23.62
C ALA A 326 -12.53 1.42 -24.09
N PHE A 327 -11.74 2.33 -23.52
CA PHE A 327 -10.33 2.47 -23.84
C PHE A 327 -9.52 1.23 -23.50
N VAL A 328 -9.74 0.64 -22.32
CA VAL A 328 -9.09 -0.62 -21.93
C VAL A 328 -9.49 -1.75 -22.87
N GLY A 329 -10.78 -1.94 -23.12
CA GLY A 329 -11.29 -3.06 -23.91
C GLY A 329 -10.95 -2.99 -25.40
N GLN A 330 -10.84 -1.78 -25.98
CA GLN A 330 -10.71 -1.57 -27.42
C GLN A 330 -9.31 -1.12 -27.86
N HIS A 331 -8.49 -0.58 -26.94
CA HIS A 331 -7.20 0.01 -27.29
C HIS A 331 -6.06 -0.46 -26.38
N LEU A 332 -6.04 -0.04 -25.10
CA LEU A 332 -4.89 -0.29 -24.22
C LEU A 332 -4.67 -1.78 -23.95
N GLY A 333 -5.74 -2.50 -23.60
CA GLY A 333 -5.70 -3.92 -23.29
C GLY A 333 -5.17 -4.78 -24.43
N PRO A 334 -5.72 -4.67 -25.66
CA PRO A 334 -5.20 -5.38 -26.83
C PRO A 334 -3.71 -5.09 -27.12
N VAL A 335 -3.30 -3.82 -27.10
CA VAL A 335 -1.91 -3.42 -27.37
C VAL A 335 -0.96 -4.02 -26.34
N LEU A 336 -1.23 -3.85 -25.04
CA LEU A 336 -0.37 -4.40 -23.99
C LEU A 336 -0.40 -5.93 -24.00
N LYS A 337 -1.54 -6.56 -24.30
CA LYS A 337 -1.59 -8.03 -24.37
C LYS A 337 -0.70 -8.60 -25.48
N GLU A 338 -0.57 -7.89 -26.60
CA GLU A 338 0.27 -8.28 -27.72
C GLU A 338 1.76 -8.01 -27.46
N GLU A 339 2.10 -6.81 -26.99
CA GLU A 339 3.49 -6.35 -26.90
C GLU A 339 4.14 -6.62 -25.52
N HIS A 340 3.33 -6.58 -24.45
CA HIS A 340 3.75 -6.63 -23.05
C HIS A 340 2.82 -7.50 -22.19
N PRO A 341 2.58 -8.78 -22.54
CA PRO A 341 1.62 -9.64 -21.85
C PRO A 341 1.92 -9.88 -20.36
N GLU A 342 3.13 -9.51 -19.90
CA GLU A 342 3.55 -9.53 -18.49
C GLU A 342 3.05 -8.33 -17.66
N VAL A 343 2.65 -7.23 -18.31
CA VAL A 343 2.25 -5.99 -17.63
C VAL A 343 0.79 -6.07 -17.22
N GLU A 344 0.52 -5.91 -15.92
CA GLU A 344 -0.83 -5.85 -15.39
C GLU A 344 -1.47 -4.49 -15.64
N VAL A 345 -2.80 -4.46 -15.83
CA VAL A 345 -3.56 -3.20 -16.00
C VAL A 345 -4.52 -3.03 -14.82
N PHE A 346 -4.41 -1.90 -14.14
CA PHE A 346 -5.34 -1.48 -13.08
C PHE A 346 -6.17 -0.29 -13.55
N GLY A 347 -7.46 -0.32 -13.27
CA GLY A 347 -8.34 0.81 -13.53
C GLY A 347 -8.57 1.68 -12.30
N PHE A 348 -9.28 2.78 -12.51
CA PHE A 348 -9.68 3.78 -11.51
C PHE A 348 -8.55 4.67 -10.96
N ASP A 349 -7.66 4.17 -10.09
CA ASP A 349 -6.55 4.96 -9.51
C ASP A 349 -6.98 6.32 -8.92
N HIS A 350 -8.08 6.29 -8.15
CA HIS A 350 -8.68 7.48 -7.51
C HIS A 350 -9.37 7.14 -6.18
N ASN A 351 -10.13 8.07 -5.61
CA ASN A 351 -10.53 8.00 -4.20
C ASN A 351 -11.56 6.90 -3.86
N LYS A 352 -11.42 6.35 -2.65
CA LYS A 352 -12.23 5.22 -2.14
C LYS A 352 -13.74 5.48 -2.09
N ASP A 353 -14.20 6.72 -2.11
CA ASP A 353 -15.63 7.09 -2.05
C ASP A 353 -16.41 6.75 -3.33
N HIS A 354 -15.73 6.64 -4.47
CA HIS A 354 -16.31 6.27 -5.76
C HIS A 354 -15.90 4.86 -6.24
N VAL A 355 -15.00 4.18 -5.52
CA VAL A 355 -14.36 2.92 -5.94
C VAL A 355 -15.38 1.82 -6.31
N LEU A 356 -16.48 1.74 -5.57
CA LEU A 356 -17.49 0.70 -5.80
C LEU A 356 -18.23 0.91 -7.13
N ALA A 357 -18.67 2.15 -7.41
CA ALA A 357 -19.42 2.46 -8.61
C ALA A 357 -18.53 2.42 -9.86
N TYR A 358 -17.34 3.02 -9.78
CA TYR A 358 -16.37 3.03 -10.87
C TYR A 358 -15.85 1.61 -11.16
N GLY A 359 -15.44 0.89 -10.12
CA GLY A 359 -14.94 -0.47 -10.21
C GLY A 359 -15.96 -1.46 -10.78
N ARG A 360 -17.25 -1.36 -10.41
CA ARG A 360 -18.31 -2.17 -11.02
C ARG A 360 -18.40 -1.96 -12.53
N THR A 361 -18.37 -0.70 -12.97
CA THR A 361 -18.47 -0.37 -14.40
C THR A 361 -17.33 -1.01 -15.18
N LEU A 362 -16.09 -0.88 -14.70
CA LEU A 362 -14.91 -1.46 -15.33
C LEU A 362 -14.93 -3.00 -15.32
N LEU A 363 -15.21 -3.61 -14.18
CA LEU A 363 -15.10 -5.07 -13.99
C LEU A 363 -16.30 -5.85 -14.56
N GLN A 364 -17.45 -5.19 -14.80
CA GLN A 364 -18.60 -5.79 -15.47
C GLN A 364 -18.54 -5.67 -17.00
N ASP A 365 -17.75 -4.74 -17.54
CA ASP A 365 -17.58 -4.62 -18.99
C ASP A 365 -16.86 -5.85 -19.56
N GLY A 366 -17.53 -6.56 -20.48
CA GLY A 366 -17.04 -7.82 -21.03
C GLY A 366 -15.83 -7.70 -21.97
N ALA A 367 -15.47 -6.50 -22.41
CA ALA A 367 -14.25 -6.24 -23.16
C ALA A 367 -13.10 -5.83 -22.23
N ALA A 368 -13.34 -4.88 -21.32
CA ALA A 368 -12.34 -4.35 -20.41
C ALA A 368 -11.86 -5.38 -19.37
N SER A 369 -12.79 -6.11 -18.76
CA SER A 369 -12.51 -7.08 -17.68
C SER A 369 -11.55 -8.21 -18.07
N LYS A 370 -11.33 -8.46 -19.37
CA LYS A 370 -10.35 -9.43 -19.87
C LYS A 370 -8.90 -8.97 -19.70
N TYR A 371 -8.70 -7.67 -19.58
CA TYR A 371 -7.39 -7.03 -19.51
C TYR A 371 -7.10 -6.43 -18.13
N LEU A 372 -8.13 -6.19 -17.32
CA LEU A 372 -7.99 -5.67 -15.97
C LEU A 372 -7.54 -6.76 -14.98
N SER A 373 -6.45 -6.49 -14.28
CA SER A 373 -6.00 -7.28 -13.12
C SER A 373 -6.72 -6.88 -11.83
N GLY A 374 -7.21 -5.63 -11.76
CA GLY A 374 -7.82 -5.10 -10.55
C GLY A 374 -8.14 -3.62 -10.62
N ILE A 375 -8.41 -3.06 -9.44
CA ILE A 375 -8.77 -1.65 -9.23
C ILE A 375 -7.74 -1.03 -8.30
N ALA A 376 -7.14 0.08 -8.76
CA ALA A 376 -6.28 0.91 -7.96
C ALA A 376 -7.09 2.04 -7.30
N TYR A 377 -6.66 2.53 -6.14
CA TYR A 377 -7.37 3.59 -5.43
C TYR A 377 -6.50 4.37 -4.45
N HIS A 378 -6.95 5.58 -4.11
CA HIS A 378 -6.30 6.57 -3.25
C HIS A 378 -7.12 6.85 -1.99
N TRP A 379 -6.51 7.46 -0.99
CA TRP A 379 -7.14 7.66 0.32
C TRP A 379 -7.88 8.98 0.52
N TYR A 380 -7.80 9.97 -0.37
CA TYR A 380 -8.11 11.39 -0.08
C TYR A 380 -9.58 11.74 0.17
N ALA A 381 -10.50 10.77 0.09
CA ALA A 381 -11.92 10.95 0.43
C ALA A 381 -12.33 10.31 1.76
N GLY A 382 -11.37 9.73 2.51
CA GLY A 382 -11.64 9.03 3.76
C GLY A 382 -11.67 7.51 3.60
N ASP A 383 -12.08 6.85 4.68
CA ASP A 383 -11.88 5.41 4.90
C ASP A 383 -12.41 4.53 3.77
N GLY A 384 -13.66 4.72 3.35
CA GLY A 384 -14.28 3.95 2.25
C GLY A 384 -14.19 2.41 2.34
N PHE A 385 -13.78 1.85 3.48
CA PHE A 385 -13.45 0.42 3.63
C PHE A 385 -14.64 -0.50 3.32
N ASP A 386 -15.86 -0.07 3.63
CA ASP A 386 -17.07 -0.85 3.32
C ASP A 386 -17.33 -0.95 1.81
N GLN A 387 -17.01 0.11 1.05
CA GLN A 387 -17.09 0.08 -0.41
C GLN A 387 -16.06 -0.88 -1.01
N LEU A 388 -14.83 -0.88 -0.47
CA LEU A 388 -13.77 -1.80 -0.87
C LEU A 388 -14.15 -3.25 -0.58
N LYS A 389 -14.65 -3.55 0.63
CA LYS A 389 -15.13 -4.88 1.00
C LYS A 389 -16.26 -5.35 0.10
N GLN A 390 -17.21 -4.46 -0.22
CA GLN A 390 -18.31 -4.78 -1.12
C GLN A 390 -17.81 -5.09 -2.54
N LEU A 391 -16.94 -4.25 -3.10
CA LEU A 391 -16.38 -4.47 -4.42
C LEU A 391 -15.58 -5.78 -4.46
N LYS A 392 -14.76 -6.05 -3.44
CA LYS A 392 -13.99 -7.30 -3.34
C LYS A 392 -14.88 -8.53 -3.24
N ALA A 393 -16.01 -8.44 -2.53
CA ALA A 393 -16.98 -9.53 -2.43
C ALA A 393 -17.67 -9.82 -3.78
N GLU A 394 -17.96 -8.78 -4.56
CA GLU A 394 -18.57 -8.89 -5.89
C GLU A 394 -17.58 -9.39 -6.96
N PHE A 395 -16.31 -9.00 -6.85
CA PHE A 395 -15.24 -9.35 -7.78
C PHE A 395 -14.04 -9.97 -7.05
N PRO A 396 -14.17 -11.20 -6.52
CA PRO A 396 -13.14 -11.80 -5.65
C PRO A 396 -11.79 -12.03 -6.34
N LYS A 397 -11.76 -12.08 -7.67
CA LYS A 397 -10.53 -12.22 -8.47
C LYS A 397 -9.81 -10.89 -8.72
N ALA A 398 -10.49 -9.75 -8.60
CA ALA A 398 -9.89 -8.45 -8.80
C ALA A 398 -8.88 -8.17 -7.68
N LYS A 399 -7.69 -7.72 -8.05
CA LYS A 399 -6.71 -7.18 -7.11
C LYS A 399 -7.16 -5.79 -6.63
N MET A 400 -6.98 -5.51 -5.35
CA MET A 400 -7.30 -4.23 -4.72
C MET A 400 -5.97 -3.55 -4.40
N LEU A 401 -5.70 -2.40 -5.02
CA LEU A 401 -4.38 -1.76 -5.00
C LEU A 401 -4.46 -0.31 -4.48
N PRO A 402 -4.24 -0.06 -3.18
CA PRO A 402 -3.90 1.26 -2.67
C PRO A 402 -2.59 1.74 -3.32
N SER A 403 -2.70 2.69 -4.25
CA SER A 403 -1.61 3.12 -5.13
C SER A 403 -1.02 4.49 -4.73
N GLU A 404 -1.71 5.25 -3.90
CA GLU A 404 -1.26 6.56 -3.44
C GLU A 404 -1.90 6.98 -2.11
N ALA A 405 -1.06 7.51 -1.21
CA ALA A 405 -1.47 8.24 -0.02
C ALA A 405 -0.39 9.24 0.38
N THR A 406 -0.80 10.46 0.73
CA THR A 406 0.08 11.49 1.28
C THR A 406 -0.67 12.48 2.15
N TRP A 407 0.03 13.05 3.13
CA TRP A 407 -0.44 14.25 3.81
C TRP A 407 0.08 15.50 3.11
N GLU A 408 -0.79 16.49 2.92
CA GLU A 408 -0.36 17.80 2.43
C GLU A 408 0.35 18.61 3.52
N ALA A 409 1.33 19.44 3.14
CA ALA A 409 2.15 20.16 4.11
C ALA A 409 1.33 21.14 4.98
N TYR A 410 0.22 21.67 4.47
CA TYR A 410 -0.65 22.59 5.22
C TYR A 410 -1.38 21.91 6.40
N ARG A 411 -1.42 20.57 6.44
CA ARG A 411 -2.09 19.81 7.50
C ARG A 411 -1.24 19.61 8.76
N TRP A 412 0.01 20.05 8.73
CA TRP A 412 0.89 19.99 9.90
C TRP A 412 0.27 20.74 11.07
N THR A 413 0.31 20.12 12.25
CA THR A 413 -0.09 20.81 13.48
C THR A 413 0.78 22.07 13.67
N PRO A 414 0.18 23.23 13.96
CA PRO A 414 0.93 24.46 14.15
C PRO A 414 2.02 24.30 15.22
N GLY A 415 3.27 24.61 14.85
CA GLY A 415 4.43 24.52 15.74
C GLY A 415 5.18 23.19 15.69
N THR A 416 4.70 22.20 14.94
CA THR A 416 5.44 20.96 14.66
C THR A 416 6.77 21.28 13.98
N LYS A 417 7.85 20.68 14.47
CA LYS A 417 9.19 20.88 13.93
C LYS A 417 9.47 19.87 12.84
N LEU A 418 10.10 20.33 11.75
CA LEU A 418 10.58 19.47 10.67
C LEU A 418 11.37 18.26 11.16
N SER A 419 12.22 18.42 12.18
CA SER A 419 13.02 17.33 12.73
C SER A 419 12.22 16.24 13.48
N GLN A 420 10.93 16.46 13.72
CA GLN A 420 10.05 15.57 14.46
C GLN A 420 8.99 14.93 13.57
N GLY A 421 8.52 15.64 12.54
CA GLY A 421 7.30 15.27 11.80
C GLY A 421 6.05 15.37 12.67
N ASP A 422 4.88 15.23 12.05
CA ASP A 422 3.61 15.18 12.78
C ASP A 422 3.28 13.73 13.17
N TRP A 423 3.03 13.48 14.47
CA TRP A 423 2.77 12.12 14.95
C TRP A 423 1.47 11.55 14.39
N HIS A 424 0.44 12.38 14.30
CA HIS A 424 -0.86 11.98 13.80
C HIS A 424 -0.80 11.50 12.35
N PHE A 425 0.20 11.97 11.59
CA PHE A 425 0.36 11.52 10.22
C PHE A 425 0.72 10.03 10.14
N GLY A 426 1.55 9.54 11.05
CA GLY A 426 1.88 8.12 11.17
C GLY A 426 0.68 7.28 11.61
N GLU A 427 -0.11 7.78 12.56
CA GLU A 427 -1.35 7.14 13.00
C GLU A 427 -2.35 6.99 11.85
N GLY A 428 -2.57 8.06 11.07
CA GLY A 428 -3.45 8.03 9.91
C GLY A 428 -3.00 7.06 8.83
N TYR A 429 -1.69 6.96 8.58
CA TYR A 429 -1.14 5.95 7.66
C TYR A 429 -1.44 4.53 8.15
N ALA A 430 -1.21 4.23 9.43
CA ALA A 430 -1.49 2.90 9.95
C ALA A 430 -2.98 2.56 9.98
N HIS A 431 -3.84 3.52 10.32
CA HIS A 431 -5.28 3.36 10.23
C HIS A 431 -5.70 2.94 8.82
N ASP A 432 -5.22 3.68 7.82
CA ASP A 432 -5.54 3.41 6.41
C ASP A 432 -5.00 2.06 5.93
N ILE A 433 -3.74 1.74 6.25
CA ILE A 433 -3.13 0.45 5.90
C ILE A 433 -3.89 -0.72 6.54
N ILE A 434 -4.28 -0.61 7.83
CA ILE A 434 -5.07 -1.64 8.52
C ILE A 434 -6.41 -1.83 7.83
N GLY A 435 -7.13 -0.74 7.56
CA GLY A 435 -8.43 -0.79 6.89
C GLY A 435 -8.35 -1.36 5.47
N ASP A 436 -7.33 -1.00 4.70
CA ASP A 436 -7.09 -1.49 3.35
C ASP A 436 -6.75 -2.98 3.33
N LEU A 437 -5.82 -3.43 4.17
CA LEU A 437 -5.47 -4.85 4.28
C LEU A 437 -6.69 -5.68 4.71
N ASN A 438 -7.48 -5.17 5.67
CA ASN A 438 -8.72 -5.82 6.11
C ASN A 438 -9.85 -5.74 5.06
N SER A 439 -9.67 -4.97 3.99
CA SER A 439 -10.62 -4.82 2.88
C SER A 439 -10.14 -5.49 1.59
N GLY A 440 -9.05 -6.26 1.64
CA GLY A 440 -8.59 -7.08 0.52
C GLY A 440 -7.41 -6.50 -0.26
N ALA A 441 -6.78 -5.43 0.23
CA ALA A 441 -5.61 -4.82 -0.40
C ALA A 441 -4.45 -5.82 -0.52
N ILE A 442 -3.84 -5.87 -1.70
CA ILE A 442 -2.68 -6.71 -1.98
C ILE A 442 -1.36 -5.99 -1.76
N ALA A 443 -1.37 -4.67 -1.65
CA ALA A 443 -0.19 -3.84 -1.45
C ALA A 443 -0.60 -2.51 -0.82
N TRP A 444 0.36 -1.64 -0.53
CA TRP A 444 0.09 -0.25 -0.18
C TRP A 444 1.30 0.62 -0.56
N MET A 445 1.06 1.75 -1.22
CA MET A 445 2.12 2.64 -1.71
C MET A 445 1.96 4.06 -1.15
N ASP A 446 3.01 4.52 -0.46
CA ASP A 446 3.20 5.93 -0.10
C ASP A 446 3.36 6.79 -1.36
N TRP A 447 3.19 8.10 -1.23
CA TRP A 447 3.50 9.03 -2.30
C TRP A 447 5.01 9.32 -2.36
N ASN A 448 5.45 10.57 -2.30
CA ASN A 448 6.87 10.90 -2.49
C ASN A 448 7.80 10.22 -1.46
N LEU A 449 8.77 9.44 -1.94
CA LEU A 449 9.77 8.78 -1.07
C LEU A 449 10.58 9.77 -0.22
N ILE A 450 10.92 10.92 -0.79
CA ILE A 450 11.69 11.96 -0.10
C ILE A 450 11.42 13.35 -0.66
N LEU A 451 11.20 14.33 0.22
CA LEU A 451 10.99 15.73 -0.16
C LEU A 451 11.98 16.66 0.56
N ASN A 452 12.11 17.89 0.09
CA ASN A 452 12.90 18.92 0.77
C ASN A 452 12.12 19.54 1.96
N GLU A 453 12.75 20.48 2.66
CA GLU A 453 12.19 21.15 3.85
C GLU A 453 10.91 21.97 3.60
N THR A 454 10.54 22.18 2.34
CA THR A 454 9.31 22.87 1.94
C THR A 454 8.24 21.92 1.39
N GLY A 455 8.47 20.60 1.40
CA GLY A 455 7.53 19.62 0.85
C GLY A 455 7.50 19.52 -0.67
N GLY A 456 8.60 19.88 -1.35
CA GLY A 456 8.72 19.85 -2.81
C GLY A 456 10.07 19.28 -3.29
N PRO A 457 10.50 19.63 -4.53
CA PRO A 457 9.90 20.61 -5.44
C PRO A 457 8.55 20.16 -6.03
N ASN A 458 7.68 21.11 -6.34
CA ASN A 458 6.40 20.90 -7.02
C ASN A 458 6.10 22.16 -7.85
N HIS A 459 5.83 22.02 -9.15
CA HIS A 459 5.78 23.18 -10.06
C HIS A 459 4.51 24.03 -9.94
N VAL A 460 3.48 23.53 -9.26
CA VAL A 460 2.22 24.23 -8.96
C VAL A 460 2.06 24.58 -7.48
N ASN A 461 3.10 24.36 -6.67
CA ASN A 461 3.10 24.59 -5.23
C ASN A 461 2.08 23.75 -4.45
N ASN A 462 1.70 22.57 -4.98
CA ASN A 462 0.90 21.56 -4.29
C ASN A 462 1.78 20.71 -3.36
N VAL A 463 2.40 21.35 -2.36
CA VAL A 463 3.44 20.72 -1.53
C VAL A 463 2.88 19.76 -0.48
N CYS A 464 3.60 18.67 -0.24
CA CYS A 464 3.20 17.59 0.66
C CYS A 464 4.26 17.29 1.72
N ASP A 465 3.87 16.57 2.77
CA ASP A 465 4.85 15.86 3.60
C ASP A 465 5.34 14.58 2.89
N ALA A 466 6.42 14.01 3.39
CA ALA A 466 6.91 12.69 3.01
C ALA A 466 7.43 11.96 4.26
N ALA A 467 7.41 10.62 4.24
CA ALA A 467 7.95 9.82 5.34
C ALA A 467 9.45 10.12 5.62
N MET A 468 10.18 10.64 4.63
CA MET A 468 11.49 11.26 4.82
C MET A 468 11.55 12.67 4.22
N GLN A 469 12.09 13.62 4.98
CA GLN A 469 12.36 14.98 4.51
C GLN A 469 13.80 15.41 4.75
N VAL A 470 14.30 16.30 3.89
CA VAL A 470 15.69 16.78 3.93
C VAL A 470 15.70 18.26 4.24
N ASN A 471 16.53 18.66 5.21
CA ASN A 471 16.91 20.05 5.39
C ASN A 471 18.30 20.28 4.82
N PHE A 472 18.37 20.85 3.62
CA PHE A 472 19.65 21.08 2.94
C PHE A 472 20.53 22.10 3.66
N SER A 473 19.93 23.12 4.28
CA SER A 473 20.69 24.14 5.02
C SER A 473 21.44 23.58 6.24
N ARG A 474 20.92 22.49 6.83
CA ARG A 474 21.52 21.80 7.99
C ARG A 474 22.25 20.52 7.63
N GLY A 475 22.06 20.02 6.40
CA GLY A 475 22.59 18.71 5.98
C GLY A 475 21.96 17.55 6.74
N GLU A 476 20.71 17.69 7.17
CA GLU A 476 19.99 16.70 7.98
C GLU A 476 18.91 16.01 7.15
N VAL A 477 18.78 14.69 7.31
CA VAL A 477 17.70 13.88 6.74
C VAL A 477 16.87 13.35 7.90
N TYR A 478 15.58 13.65 7.89
CA TYR A 478 14.65 13.26 8.95
C TYR A 478 13.77 12.12 8.49
N ARG A 479 13.52 11.17 9.40
CA ARG A 479 12.49 10.14 9.26
C ARG A 479 11.29 10.60 10.10
N HIS A 480 10.18 10.88 9.44
CA HIS A 480 8.95 11.30 10.09
C HIS A 480 8.21 10.08 10.66
N PRO A 481 7.19 10.26 11.52
CA PRO A 481 6.42 9.17 12.10
C PRO A 481 5.92 8.16 11.07
N GLN A 482 5.43 8.62 9.90
CA GLN A 482 4.99 7.75 8.80
C GLN A 482 6.01 6.65 8.46
N PHE A 483 7.31 6.97 8.42
CA PHE A 483 8.36 5.99 8.12
C PHE A 483 8.30 4.78 9.08
N TYR A 484 8.17 5.04 10.36
CA TYR A 484 8.15 3.98 11.38
C TYR A 484 6.82 3.23 11.39
N TYR A 485 5.70 3.95 11.21
CA TYR A 485 4.37 3.33 11.14
C TYR A 485 4.24 2.40 9.93
N ILE A 486 4.71 2.80 8.74
CA ILE A 486 4.77 1.89 7.57
C ILE A 486 5.71 0.70 7.85
N GLY A 487 6.78 0.91 8.62
CA GLY A 487 7.71 -0.15 9.04
C GLY A 487 7.06 -1.28 9.84
N HIS A 488 6.00 -0.99 10.61
CA HIS A 488 5.23 -2.01 11.33
C HIS A 488 4.49 -2.98 10.40
N PHE A 489 4.30 -2.61 9.13
CA PHE A 489 3.68 -3.46 8.10
C PHE A 489 4.75 -4.01 7.14
N SER A 490 5.45 -3.11 6.45
CA SER A 490 6.39 -3.44 5.37
C SER A 490 7.51 -4.41 5.76
N LYS A 491 8.03 -4.29 6.98
CA LYS A 491 9.11 -5.16 7.49
C LYS A 491 8.63 -6.57 7.87
N PHE A 492 7.34 -6.73 8.14
CA PHE A 492 6.79 -7.96 8.74
C PHE A 492 5.86 -8.72 7.78
N PHE A 493 5.09 -8.01 6.97
CA PHE A 493 4.29 -8.58 5.88
C PHE A 493 5.14 -8.67 4.61
N LEU A 494 6.10 -9.61 4.62
CA LEU A 494 6.97 -9.89 3.48
C LEU A 494 6.16 -10.29 2.24
N PRO A 495 6.67 -10.06 1.01
CA PRO A 495 6.01 -10.50 -0.21
C PRO A 495 5.65 -11.98 -0.17
N GLY A 496 4.41 -12.31 -0.51
CA GLY A 496 3.87 -13.66 -0.38
C GLY A 496 3.23 -13.96 0.97
N SER A 497 3.22 -13.01 1.91
CA SER A 497 2.42 -13.13 3.13
C SER A 497 0.94 -13.23 2.77
N VAL A 498 0.18 -14.02 3.53
CA VAL A 498 -1.25 -14.19 3.34
C VAL A 498 -1.97 -13.46 4.46
N HIS A 499 -2.88 -12.53 4.12
CA HIS A 499 -3.72 -11.87 5.12
C HIS A 499 -4.54 -12.91 5.90
N LEU A 500 -4.70 -12.70 7.20
CA LEU A 500 -5.50 -13.56 8.07
C LEU A 500 -6.66 -12.75 8.64
N THR A 501 -7.83 -13.38 8.74
CA THR A 501 -8.98 -12.75 9.39
C THR A 501 -8.72 -12.59 10.88
N SER A 502 -8.89 -11.36 11.36
CA SER A 502 -8.83 -11.00 12.78
C SER A 502 -10.14 -10.33 13.24
N TYR A 503 -10.46 -10.46 14.52
CA TYR A 503 -11.64 -9.88 15.15
C TYR A 503 -11.24 -9.17 16.44
N THR A 504 -11.47 -7.85 16.49
CA THR A 504 -11.43 -7.11 17.75
C THR A 504 -12.82 -7.07 18.37
N ARG A 505 -12.96 -7.54 19.61
CA ARG A 505 -14.20 -7.54 20.39
C ARG A 505 -14.02 -6.70 21.64
N LYS A 506 -15.16 -6.19 22.16
CA LYS A 506 -15.21 -5.38 23.39
C LYS A 506 -14.30 -4.14 23.34
N SER A 507 -14.01 -3.67 22.13
CA SER A 507 -13.34 -2.40 21.86
C SER A 507 -14.33 -1.48 21.17
N PRO A 508 -14.27 -0.15 21.39
CA PRO A 508 -14.98 0.80 20.55
C PRO A 508 -14.62 0.59 19.08
N THR A 509 -15.55 0.93 18.21
CA THR A 509 -15.31 1.07 16.78
C THR A 509 -16.08 2.30 16.36
N TYR A 510 -15.46 3.18 15.58
CA TYR A 510 -16.15 4.38 15.13
C TYR A 510 -17.37 3.99 14.27
N GLN A 511 -18.52 4.61 14.56
CA GLN A 511 -19.81 4.39 13.88
C GLN A 511 -20.46 5.73 13.48
N GLY A 512 -19.65 6.79 13.45
CA GLY A 512 -20.13 8.14 13.11
C GLY A 512 -20.17 8.40 11.60
N PRO A 513 -20.45 9.65 11.19
CA PRO A 513 -20.39 10.04 9.79
C PRO A 513 -18.98 9.90 9.21
N PRO A 514 -18.80 9.81 7.88
CA PRO A 514 -17.49 9.81 7.25
C PRO A 514 -16.60 10.95 7.77
N ARG A 515 -15.33 10.64 8.05
CA ARG A 515 -14.31 11.59 8.52
C ARG A 515 -13.30 11.86 7.41
N PRO A 516 -12.53 12.97 7.50
CA PRO A 516 -11.38 13.18 6.64
C PRO A 516 -10.42 12.00 6.69
N TYR A 517 -9.73 11.73 5.58
CA TYR A 517 -8.72 10.68 5.48
C TYR A 517 -7.66 10.78 6.56
N GLY A 518 -7.17 9.61 6.98
CA GLY A 518 -6.17 9.47 8.03
C GLY A 518 -6.66 9.88 9.43
N THR A 519 -7.96 10.16 9.63
CA THR A 519 -8.47 10.48 10.96
C THR A 519 -8.51 9.22 11.82
N CYS A 520 -7.62 9.15 12.81
CA CYS A 520 -7.57 8.11 13.82
C CYS A 520 -7.62 8.71 15.23
N THR A 521 -8.47 8.18 16.11
CA THR A 521 -8.71 8.72 17.46
C THR A 521 -9.02 7.59 18.46
N GLY A 522 -9.19 7.92 19.74
CA GLY A 522 -9.67 6.95 20.74
C GLY A 522 -11.07 6.37 20.48
N GLN A 523 -11.87 6.96 19.58
CA GLN A 523 -13.18 6.40 19.19
C GLN A 523 -13.06 5.15 18.31
N ASP A 524 -11.91 4.98 17.66
CA ASP A 524 -11.59 3.84 16.80
C ASP A 524 -11.21 2.60 17.61
N GLY A 525 -10.89 2.79 18.90
CA GLY A 525 -10.56 1.72 19.83
C GLY A 525 -9.22 1.07 19.48
N LEU A 526 -9.23 -0.27 19.48
CA LEU A 526 -8.05 -1.09 19.20
C LEU A 526 -8.18 -1.63 17.77
N GLU A 527 -7.42 -1.03 16.86
CA GLU A 527 -7.41 -1.45 15.47
C GLU A 527 -6.33 -2.50 15.23
N ALA A 528 -6.62 -3.48 14.38
CA ALA A 528 -5.67 -4.57 14.13
C ALA A 528 -5.80 -5.18 12.73
N THR A 529 -4.68 -5.67 12.23
CA THR A 529 -4.62 -6.54 11.04
C THR A 529 -3.62 -7.67 11.29
N ALA A 530 -3.76 -8.77 10.56
CA ALA A 530 -2.92 -9.95 10.74
C ALA A 530 -2.59 -10.62 9.40
N GLY A 531 -1.50 -11.38 9.40
CA GLY A 531 -1.06 -12.13 8.25
C GLY A 531 -0.11 -13.26 8.62
N ARG A 532 0.04 -14.23 7.72
CA ARG A 532 1.01 -15.31 7.81
C ARG A 532 2.13 -15.06 6.81
N THR A 533 3.37 -15.04 7.27
CA THR A 533 4.55 -14.90 6.41
C THR A 533 4.76 -16.14 5.56
N PRO A 534 5.57 -16.06 4.47
CA PRO A 534 5.94 -17.24 3.69
C PRO A 534 6.67 -18.33 4.50
N THR A 535 7.30 -17.97 5.62
CA THR A 535 7.96 -18.90 6.53
C THR A 535 7.02 -19.53 7.55
N GLY A 536 5.73 -19.17 7.54
CA GLY A 536 4.70 -19.75 8.42
C GLY A 536 4.49 -19.00 9.74
N GLN A 537 5.21 -17.90 9.99
CA GLN A 537 5.02 -17.09 11.19
C GLN A 537 3.76 -16.24 11.07
N VAL A 538 3.04 -16.05 12.17
CA VAL A 538 1.92 -15.11 12.25
C VAL A 538 2.46 -13.76 12.69
N VAL A 539 2.01 -12.72 11.98
CA VAL A 539 2.28 -11.32 12.28
C VAL A 539 0.95 -10.64 12.59
N VAL A 540 0.91 -9.86 13.67
CA VAL A 540 -0.25 -9.07 14.06
C VAL A 540 0.20 -7.63 14.29
N VAL A 541 -0.44 -6.67 13.64
CA VAL A 541 -0.19 -5.24 13.85
C VAL A 541 -1.39 -4.66 14.58
N VAL A 542 -1.14 -3.85 15.60
CA VAL A 542 -2.16 -3.26 16.47
C VAL A 542 -1.88 -1.77 16.64
N LEU A 543 -2.93 -0.95 16.56
CA LEU A 543 -2.87 0.51 16.63
C LEU A 543 -3.79 1.03 17.75
N ASN A 544 -3.30 2.04 18.49
CA ASN A 544 -4.04 2.81 19.48
C ASN A 544 -3.78 4.31 19.27
N CYS A 545 -4.76 5.03 18.74
CA CYS A 545 -4.72 6.49 18.55
C CYS A 545 -5.40 7.26 19.70
N GLY A 546 -5.77 6.57 20.78
CA GLY A 546 -6.39 7.18 21.95
C GLY A 546 -5.39 7.73 22.96
N ASP A 547 -5.87 8.63 23.81
CA ASP A 547 -5.10 9.28 24.87
C ASP A 547 -4.81 8.37 26.09
N THR A 548 -5.23 7.11 26.05
CA THR A 548 -5.07 6.15 27.15
C THR A 548 -4.49 4.84 26.67
N ASP A 549 -3.65 4.23 27.50
CA ASP A 549 -3.17 2.86 27.29
C ASP A 549 -4.35 1.88 27.23
N LEU A 550 -4.26 0.91 26.31
CA LEU A 550 -5.26 -0.15 26.16
C LEU A 550 -4.65 -1.50 26.58
N GLU A 551 -5.34 -2.20 27.49
CA GLU A 551 -5.03 -3.58 27.84
C GLU A 551 -5.92 -4.54 27.04
N PHE A 552 -5.30 -5.48 26.32
CA PHE A 552 -6.02 -6.42 25.49
C PHE A 552 -5.46 -7.84 25.59
N LYS A 553 -6.33 -8.82 25.31
CA LYS A 553 -5.96 -10.22 25.14
C LYS A 553 -5.77 -10.51 23.65
N LEU A 554 -4.56 -10.89 23.24
CA LEU A 554 -4.29 -11.48 21.93
C LEU A 554 -4.55 -12.99 22.01
N LYS A 555 -5.49 -13.49 21.22
CA LYS A 555 -5.86 -14.90 21.12
C LYS A 555 -5.51 -15.45 19.73
N TYR A 556 -4.90 -16.62 19.71
CA TYR A 556 -4.65 -17.40 18.50
C TYR A 556 -4.90 -18.89 18.78
N ALA A 557 -5.88 -19.48 18.09
CA ALA A 557 -6.35 -20.84 18.37
C ALA A 557 -6.75 -21.05 19.85
N VAL A 558 -6.08 -21.96 20.56
CA VAL A 558 -6.34 -22.30 21.98
C VAL A 558 -5.41 -21.56 22.95
N SER A 559 -4.60 -20.64 22.42
CA SER A 559 -3.57 -19.92 23.16
C SER A 559 -3.93 -18.44 23.24
N ALA A 560 -3.59 -17.80 24.36
CA ALA A 560 -3.76 -16.37 24.53
C ALA A 560 -2.63 -15.74 25.35
N GLN A 561 -2.43 -14.43 25.18
CA GLN A 561 -1.53 -13.63 25.99
C GLN A 561 -2.09 -12.21 26.16
N LYS A 562 -1.87 -11.64 27.34
CA LYS A 562 -2.27 -10.25 27.64
C LYS A 562 -1.15 -9.27 27.31
N PHE A 563 -1.51 -8.16 26.67
CA PHE A 563 -0.60 -7.07 26.34
C PHE A 563 -1.20 -5.72 26.70
N VAL A 564 -0.32 -4.72 26.80
CA VAL A 564 -0.67 -3.31 26.94
C VAL A 564 -0.05 -2.57 25.77
N ILE A 565 -0.88 -1.85 25.03
CA ILE A 565 -0.43 -0.88 24.01
C ILE A 565 -0.56 0.52 24.60
N PRO A 566 0.52 1.33 24.62
CA PRO A 566 0.44 2.70 25.13
C PRO A 566 -0.54 3.58 24.33
N ALA A 567 -0.93 4.71 24.91
CA ALA A 567 -1.55 5.80 24.16
C ALA A 567 -0.68 6.24 22.96
N HIS A 568 -1.31 6.61 21.85
CA HIS A 568 -0.64 7.06 20.62
C HIS A 568 0.52 6.16 20.17
N ALA A 569 0.20 4.88 19.99
CA ALA A 569 1.19 3.84 19.70
C ALA A 569 0.71 2.81 18.68
N ILE A 570 1.69 2.20 18.03
CA ILE A 570 1.55 1.03 17.18
C ILE A 570 2.48 -0.07 17.68
N GLN A 571 2.00 -1.31 17.67
CA GLN A 571 2.78 -2.49 18.02
C GLN A 571 2.67 -3.56 16.95
N THR A 572 3.76 -4.28 16.71
CA THR A 572 3.77 -5.49 15.88
C THR A 572 4.17 -6.68 16.73
N TYR A 573 3.44 -7.78 16.56
CA TYR A 573 3.65 -9.06 17.23
C TYR A 573 4.02 -10.11 16.20
N ARG A 574 5.00 -10.96 16.49
CA ARG A 574 5.37 -12.09 15.64
C ARG A 574 5.58 -13.37 16.45
N PHE A 575 5.03 -14.48 15.97
CA PHE A 575 5.12 -15.79 16.62
C PHE A 575 4.89 -16.92 15.61
N ASP A 576 5.30 -18.14 15.95
CA ASP A 576 5.12 -19.30 15.06
C ASP A 576 3.66 -19.80 15.06
N ALA A 577 3.11 -20.13 13.89
CA ALA A 577 1.74 -20.66 13.78
C ALA A 577 1.56 -22.05 14.44
N ASP A 578 2.65 -22.81 14.58
CA ASP A 578 2.70 -24.07 15.31
C ASP A 578 2.66 -23.88 16.83
N ALA A 579 2.43 -22.64 17.29
CA ALA A 579 2.07 -22.32 18.67
C ALA A 579 0.74 -22.92 19.18
N LYS A 580 0.15 -23.81 18.39
CA LYS A 580 -0.95 -24.68 18.78
C LYS A 580 -0.39 -25.68 19.78
N MET A 581 -0.54 -25.40 21.07
CA MET A 581 -0.16 -26.34 22.12
C MET A 581 -0.76 -27.71 21.80
N SER A 582 0.09 -28.73 21.67
CA SER A 582 -0.35 -30.11 21.65
C SER A 582 -1.09 -30.36 22.97
N MET A 583 -2.39 -30.64 22.90
CA MET A 583 -3.24 -30.93 24.06
C MET A 583 -2.70 -32.06 24.92
#